data_AF-A0A927F2R0-F1
#
_entry.id   AF-A0A927F2R0-F1
#
_cell.length_a   1.000
_cell.length_b   1.000
_cell.length_c   1.000
_cell.angle_alpha   90.00
_cell.angle_beta   90.00
_cell.angle_gamma   90.00
#
_symmetry.space_group_name_H-M   'P 1'
#
loop_
_entity.id
_entity.type
_entity.pdbx_description
1 polymer ?
#
loop_
_entity_poly.entity_id
_entity_poly.type
_entity_poly.pdbx_seq_one_letter_code
_entity_poly.pdbx_strand_id
1 'polypeptide(L)'
;MPQRLLDVLCSFASGVPDPATSDVLRHPEVAPVFAADAGFRAIALGDGLWAAVRAGGDGGCRVLAVHNVSHRRSRFTPPEGLRRPEPGLRYLCGEMRTSQNAQGELVCELEPHGYVWLAACDVDTTRLETAPPLC
;
A
#
# COMPACT_ATOMS: atom_id res chain seq x y z
N MET A 1 4.98 -4.66 22.61
CA MET A 1 5.02 -4.44 21.14
C MET A 1 5.58 -5.70 20.50
N PRO A 2 4.91 -6.35 19.54
CA PRO A 2 5.44 -7.56 18.94
C PRO A 2 6.61 -7.18 18.02
N GLN A 3 7.77 -7.80 18.21
CA GLN A 3 9.02 -7.61 17.45
C GLN A 3 8.81 -7.56 15.93
N ARG A 4 7.85 -8.35 15.43
CA ARG A 4 7.44 -8.37 14.03
C ARG A 4 7.11 -7.01 13.44
N LEU A 5 6.51 -6.10 14.22
CA LEU A 5 6.19 -4.77 13.69
C LEU A 5 7.48 -4.02 13.35
N LEU A 6 8.42 -3.94 14.30
CA LEU A 6 9.70 -3.27 14.07
C LEU A 6 10.45 -3.86 12.87
N ASP A 7 10.41 -5.18 12.71
CA ASP A 7 11.02 -5.85 11.56
C ASP A 7 10.36 -5.43 10.24
N VAL A 8 9.02 -5.47 10.17
CA VAL A 8 8.25 -5.03 8.99
C VAL A 8 8.50 -3.56 8.66
N LEU A 9 8.55 -2.70 9.69
CA LEU A 9 8.79 -1.27 9.54
C LEU A 9 10.21 -0.98 9.06
N CYS A 10 11.21 -1.67 9.63
CA CYS A 10 12.61 -1.56 9.24
C CYS A 10 12.82 -2.07 7.81
N SER A 11 12.19 -3.17 7.43
CA SER A 11 12.26 -3.73 6.07
C SER A 11 11.57 -2.85 5.05
N PHE A 12 10.41 -2.29 5.39
CA PHE A 12 9.76 -1.31 4.53
C PHE A 12 10.62 -0.05 4.36
N ALA A 13 11.19 0.49 5.45
CA ALA A 13 12.03 1.68 5.40
C ALA A 13 13.38 1.46 4.68
N SER A 14 13.96 0.27 4.80
CA SER A 14 15.26 -0.06 4.18
C SER A 14 15.16 -0.60 2.76
N GLY A 15 13.96 -1.02 2.32
CA GLY A 15 13.79 -1.74 1.06
C GLY A 15 14.38 -3.13 1.02
N VAL A 16 14.83 -3.65 2.16
CA VAL A 16 15.27 -5.04 2.28
C VAL A 16 14.05 -5.91 2.52
N PRO A 17 13.73 -6.85 1.60
CA PRO A 17 12.55 -7.67 1.78
C PRO A 17 12.68 -8.65 2.95
N ASP A 18 11.68 -8.63 3.83
CA ASP A 18 11.41 -9.61 4.88
C ASP A 18 10.21 -10.52 4.51
N PRO A 19 9.87 -11.52 5.34
CA PRO A 19 8.72 -12.39 5.08
C PRO A 19 7.38 -11.64 4.95
N ALA A 20 7.22 -10.46 5.57
CA ALA A 20 5.99 -9.68 5.48
C ALA A 20 5.89 -8.90 4.16
N THR A 21 7.02 -8.43 3.61
CA THR A 21 7.10 -7.88 2.25
C THR A 21 7.08 -8.97 1.18
N SER A 22 7.31 -10.24 1.52
CA SER A 22 7.34 -11.34 0.55
C SER A 22 6.01 -11.51 -0.21
N ASP A 23 4.87 -11.24 0.43
CA ASP A 23 3.57 -11.29 -0.24
C ASP A 23 3.35 -10.07 -1.14
N VAL A 24 3.89 -8.92 -0.74
CA VAL A 24 3.87 -7.69 -1.54
C VAL A 24 4.73 -7.84 -2.79
N LEU A 25 5.89 -8.48 -2.69
CA LEU A 25 6.77 -8.76 -3.82
C LEU A 25 6.22 -9.77 -4.84
N ARG A 26 5.11 -10.45 -4.53
CA ARG A 26 4.39 -11.26 -5.54
C ARG A 26 3.72 -10.40 -6.60
N HIS A 27 3.62 -9.09 -6.37
CA HIS A 27 3.08 -8.11 -7.30
C HIS A 27 4.25 -7.45 -8.06
N PRO A 28 4.62 -7.93 -9.27
CA PRO A 28 5.76 -7.39 -10.00
C PRO A 28 5.64 -5.89 -10.28
N GLU A 29 4.40 -5.37 -10.39
CA GLU A 29 4.12 -3.95 -10.60
C GLU A 29 4.56 -3.04 -9.43
N VAL A 30 4.71 -3.59 -8.22
CA VAL A 30 5.14 -2.80 -7.04
C VAL A 30 6.63 -2.91 -6.79
N ALA A 31 7.36 -3.77 -7.49
CA ALA A 31 8.81 -3.94 -7.30
C ALA A 31 9.60 -2.62 -7.33
N PRO A 32 9.30 -1.63 -8.20
CA PRO A 32 10.01 -0.36 -8.23
C PRO A 32 9.93 0.44 -6.93
N VAL A 33 8.87 0.26 -6.11
CA VAL A 33 8.73 0.99 -4.85
C VAL A 33 9.67 0.48 -3.75
N PHE A 34 10.33 -0.66 -3.98
CA PHE A 34 11.32 -1.26 -3.08
C PHE A 34 12.77 -0.99 -3.52
N ALA A 35 12.97 -0.33 -4.65
CA ALA A 35 14.31 0.09 -5.08
C ALA A 35 15.00 0.98 -4.04
N ALA A 36 16.33 1.02 -4.06
CA ALA A 36 17.12 1.76 -3.07
C ALA A 36 16.89 3.29 -3.15
N ASP A 37 16.54 3.80 -4.32
CA ASP A 37 16.23 5.20 -4.61
C ASP A 37 14.73 5.52 -4.46
N ALA A 38 13.89 4.52 -4.20
CA ALA A 38 12.46 4.74 -4.03
C ALA A 38 12.18 5.56 -2.76
N GLY A 39 11.40 6.63 -2.93
CA GLY A 39 11.07 7.56 -1.87
C GLY A 39 10.29 6.87 -0.75
N PHE A 40 10.54 7.28 0.49
CA PHE A 40 9.86 6.81 1.69
C PHE A 40 9.37 8.00 2.51
N ARG A 41 8.14 7.93 3.01
CA ARG A 41 7.57 8.95 3.90
C ARG A 41 6.57 8.37 4.87
N ALA A 42 6.82 8.54 6.17
CA ALA A 42 5.82 8.32 7.21
C ALA A 42 4.71 9.38 7.12
N ILE A 43 3.46 8.97 7.30
CA ILE A 43 2.29 9.86 7.24
C ILE A 43 1.38 9.65 8.45
N ALA A 44 0.65 10.69 8.84
CA ALA A 44 -0.39 10.60 9.85
C ALA A 44 -1.71 10.19 9.19
N LEU A 45 -2.32 9.09 9.66
CA LEU A 45 -3.64 8.61 9.19
C LEU A 45 -4.71 8.60 10.28
N GLY A 46 -4.34 8.87 11.53
CA GLY A 46 -5.25 8.87 12.66
C GLY A 46 -4.60 8.30 13.92
N ASP A 47 -5.29 8.47 15.05
CA ASP A 47 -4.80 8.00 16.33
C ASP A 47 -4.64 6.48 16.37
N GLY A 48 -3.52 6.02 16.94
CA GLY A 48 -3.23 4.60 17.04
C GLY A 48 -2.84 3.93 15.72
N LEU A 49 -2.64 4.69 14.65
CA LEU A 49 -2.16 4.19 13.37
C LEU A 49 -0.72 4.66 13.12
N TRP A 50 0.14 3.70 12.79
CA TRP A 50 1.39 3.97 12.10
C TRP A 50 1.16 3.79 10.61
N ALA A 51 1.66 4.70 9.79
CA ALA A 51 1.53 4.59 8.34
C ALA A 51 2.72 5.18 7.60
N ALA A 52 3.05 4.59 6.47
CA ALA A 52 4.06 5.12 5.56
C ALA A 52 3.75 4.79 4.11
N VAL A 53 4.23 5.66 3.23
CA VAL A 53 4.13 5.51 1.79
C VAL A 53 5.53 5.33 1.21
N ARG A 54 5.67 4.35 0.31
CA ARG A 54 6.77 4.30 -0.64
C ARG A 54 6.30 4.62 -2.04
N ALA A 55 7.16 5.28 -2.80
CA ALA A 55 6.90 5.63 -4.19
C ALA A 55 8.12 5.26 -5.04
N GLY A 56 7.88 4.58 -6.17
CA GLY A 56 8.92 4.33 -7.16
C GLY A 56 9.50 5.64 -7.68
N GLY A 57 10.77 5.62 -8.11
CA GLY A 57 11.45 6.82 -8.61
C GLY A 57 10.79 7.47 -9.82
N ASP A 58 10.06 6.68 -10.62
CA ASP A 58 9.25 7.13 -11.75
C ASP A 58 7.88 7.72 -11.34
N GLY A 59 7.50 7.59 -10.07
CA GLY A 59 6.21 8.00 -9.54
C GLY A 59 5.02 7.17 -10.05
N GLY A 60 5.27 6.12 -10.84
CA GLY A 60 4.27 5.29 -11.49
C GLY A 60 3.61 4.29 -10.55
N CYS A 61 4.26 3.94 -9.44
CA CYS A 61 3.62 3.19 -8.36
C CYS A 61 3.90 3.75 -6.97
N ARG A 62 2.89 3.64 -6.10
CA ARG A 62 2.95 3.97 -4.67
C ARG A 62 2.37 2.82 -3.85
N VAL A 63 3.01 2.51 -2.73
CA VAL A 63 2.53 1.53 -1.75
C VAL A 63 2.35 2.20 -0.41
N LEU A 64 1.18 2.03 0.19
CA LEU A 64 0.85 2.44 1.54
C LEU A 64 0.85 1.22 2.46
N ALA A 65 1.68 1.27 3.49
CA ALA A 65 1.61 0.37 4.62
C ALA A 65 0.93 1.08 5.79
N VAL A 66 -0.09 0.45 6.38
CA VAL A 66 -0.77 0.94 7.58
C VAL A 66 -0.78 -0.15 8.63
N HIS A 67 -0.45 0.21 9.87
CA HIS A 67 -0.52 -0.66 11.02
C HIS A 67 -1.30 -0.01 12.15
N ASN A 68 -2.23 -0.75 12.74
CA ASN A 68 -2.89 -0.34 13.96
C ASN A 68 -2.04 -0.73 15.16
N VAL A 69 -1.29 0.22 15.72
CA VAL A 69 -0.42 -0.03 16.89
C VAL A 69 -1.18 -0.01 18.21
N SER A 70 -2.49 0.21 18.17
CA SER A 70 -3.34 0.32 19.34
C SER A 70 -4.06 -0.98 19.70
N HIS A 71 -4.59 -1.05 20.92
CA HIS A 71 -5.46 -2.14 21.39
C HIS A 71 -6.93 -1.95 21.00
N ARG A 72 -7.24 -0.90 20.25
CA ARG A 72 -8.60 -0.58 19.79
C ARG A 72 -8.65 -0.74 18.29
N ARG A 73 -9.85 -0.97 17.77
CA ARG A 73 -10.10 -0.90 16.34
C ARG A 73 -9.94 0.53 15.87
N SER A 74 -9.29 0.70 14.72
CA SER A 74 -9.01 2.01 14.13
C SER A 74 -9.52 2.09 12.70
N ARG A 75 -9.91 3.30 12.30
CA ARG A 75 -10.38 3.61 10.95
C ARG A 75 -9.50 4.67 10.33
N PHE A 76 -9.33 4.60 9.02
CA PHE A 76 -8.68 5.64 8.25
C PHE A 76 -9.27 5.72 6.85
N THR A 77 -9.07 6.87 6.21
CA THR A 77 -9.38 7.06 4.80
C THR A 77 -8.04 7.16 4.06
N PRO A 78 -7.77 6.37 3.01
CA PRO A 78 -6.50 6.44 2.28
C PRO A 78 -6.20 7.88 1.83
N PRO A 79 -4.94 8.34 1.78
CA PRO A 79 -4.63 9.70 1.35
C PRO A 79 -4.99 9.92 -0.13
N GLU A 80 -5.41 11.14 -0.49
CA GLU A 80 -5.88 11.49 -1.84
C GLU A 80 -4.89 11.11 -2.96
N GLY A 81 -3.58 11.20 -2.70
CA GLY A 81 -2.54 10.82 -3.67
C GLY A 81 -2.51 9.33 -4.05
N LEU A 82 -3.28 8.49 -3.35
CA LEU A 82 -3.53 7.08 -3.67
C LEU A 82 -4.95 6.83 -4.20
N ARG A 83 -5.85 7.83 -4.13
CA ARG A 83 -7.24 7.75 -4.62
C ARG A 83 -7.35 8.19 -6.09
N ARG A 84 -6.38 7.82 -6.94
CA ARG A 84 -6.49 8.15 -8.37
C ARG A 84 -7.75 7.49 -8.96
N PRO A 85 -8.44 8.17 -9.89
CA PRO A 85 -9.70 7.68 -10.45
C PRO A 85 -9.52 6.35 -11.17
N GLU A 86 -8.36 6.10 -11.79
CA GLU A 86 -7.98 4.81 -12.35
C GLU A 86 -6.44 4.72 -12.42
N PRO A 87 -5.85 3.53 -12.18
CA PRO A 87 -6.50 2.41 -11.51
C PRO A 87 -6.67 2.71 -10.03
N GLY A 88 -7.83 2.32 -9.49
CA GLY A 88 -8.15 2.49 -8.08
C GLY A 88 -7.16 1.77 -7.15
N LEU A 89 -7.32 2.05 -5.87
CA LEU A 89 -6.52 1.46 -4.79
C LEU A 89 -6.63 -0.07 -4.79
N ARG A 90 -5.51 -0.76 -4.90
CA ARG A 90 -5.40 -2.22 -4.92
C ARG A 90 -4.99 -2.75 -3.55
N TYR A 91 -5.66 -3.80 -3.10
CA TYR A 91 -5.25 -4.56 -1.92
C TYR A 91 -4.08 -5.50 -2.24
N LEU A 92 -3.03 -5.48 -1.42
CA LEU A 92 -1.88 -6.37 -1.55
C LEU A 92 -1.94 -7.49 -0.49
N CYS A 93 -1.95 -7.13 0.79
CA CYS A 93 -2.03 -8.09 1.91
C CYS A 93 -2.47 -7.43 3.22
N GLY A 94 -2.77 -8.26 4.24
CA GLY A 94 -3.14 -7.85 5.59
C GLY A 94 -4.57 -8.21 6.02
N GLU A 95 -5.07 -7.52 7.04
CA GLU A 95 -6.40 -7.70 7.60
C GLU A 95 -7.13 -6.36 7.66
N MET A 96 -8.00 -6.12 6.68
CA MET A 96 -8.72 -4.86 6.55
C MET A 96 -10.18 -5.12 6.17
N ARG A 97 -11.08 -4.30 6.72
CA ARG A 97 -12.46 -4.17 6.22
C ARG A 97 -12.62 -2.82 5.55
N THR A 98 -13.42 -2.77 4.48
CA THR A 98 -13.71 -1.54 3.74
C THR A 98 -15.19 -1.22 3.78
N SER A 99 -15.51 0.05 3.94
CA SER A 99 -16.85 0.61 3.80
C SER A 99 -16.78 1.95 3.06
N GLN A 100 -17.94 2.54 2.75
CA GLN A 100 -18.02 3.93 2.29
C GLN A 100 -18.62 4.80 3.39
N ASN A 101 -18.13 6.03 3.55
CA ASN A 101 -18.80 7.02 4.40
C ASN A 101 -20.00 7.65 3.67
N ALA A 102 -20.68 8.58 4.35
CA ALA A 102 -21.85 9.27 3.78
C ALA A 102 -21.51 10.11 2.52
N GLN A 103 -20.24 10.44 2.32
CA GLN A 103 -19.70 11.19 1.19
C GLN A 103 -19.22 10.26 0.05
N GLY A 104 -19.37 8.94 0.20
CA GLY A 104 -18.92 7.94 -0.78
C GLY A 104 -17.41 7.66 -0.73
N GLU A 105 -16.67 8.18 0.25
CA GLU A 105 -15.24 7.93 0.38
C GLU A 105 -14.95 6.56 0.97
N LEU A 106 -13.91 5.90 0.48
CA LEU A 106 -13.43 4.62 0.98
C LEU A 106 -12.88 4.77 2.40
N VAL A 107 -13.52 4.13 3.38
CA VAL A 107 -13.05 4.00 4.76
C VAL A 107 -12.51 2.59 4.98
N CYS A 108 -11.28 2.52 5.46
CA CYS A 108 -10.59 1.30 5.84
C CYS A 108 -10.66 1.13 7.37
N GLU A 109 -10.92 -0.08 7.83
CA GLU A 109 -10.97 -0.43 9.25
C GLU A 109 -10.00 -1.58 9.53
N LEU A 110 -9.17 -1.40 10.57
CA LEU A 110 -8.22 -2.39 11.05
C LEU A 110 -8.59 -2.82 12.47
N GLU A 111 -8.58 -4.13 12.71
CA GLU A 111 -8.66 -4.67 14.06
C GLU A 111 -7.42 -4.27 14.89
N PRO A 112 -7.47 -4.38 16.23
CA PRO A 112 -6.31 -4.13 17.08
C PRO A 112 -5.08 -4.90 16.59
N HIS A 113 -3.93 -4.25 16.46
CA HIS A 113 -2.68 -4.85 15.97
C HIS A 113 -2.71 -5.35 14.51
N GLY A 114 -3.80 -5.10 13.76
CA GLY A 114 -3.94 -5.43 12.35
C GLY A 114 -3.16 -4.50 11.43
N TYR A 115 -2.78 -4.99 10.26
CA TYR A 115 -2.04 -4.24 9.23
C TYR A 115 -2.69 -4.37 7.87
N VAL A 116 -2.37 -3.46 6.95
CA VAL A 116 -2.72 -3.60 5.53
C VAL A 116 -1.68 -2.93 4.64
N TRP A 117 -1.51 -3.50 3.45
CA TRP A 117 -0.70 -2.96 2.36
C TRP A 117 -1.58 -2.71 1.15
N LEU A 118 -1.53 -1.48 0.64
CA LEU A 118 -2.34 -1.03 -0.48
C LEU A 118 -1.44 -0.42 -1.56
N ALA A 119 -1.70 -0.71 -2.82
CA ALA A 119 -0.98 -0.15 -3.96
C ALA A 119 -1.87 0.79 -4.78
N ALA A 120 -1.26 1.85 -5.30
CA ALA A 120 -1.78 2.59 -6.43
C ALA A 120 -0.65 2.65 -7.46
N CYS A 121 -0.70 1.77 -8.46
CA CYS A 121 0.23 1.78 -9.59
C CYS A 121 -0.54 2.16 -10.84
N ASP A 122 -0.04 3.08 -11.65
CA ASP A 122 -0.63 3.37 -12.96
C ASP A 122 -0.68 2.06 -13.78
N VAL A 123 -1.84 1.75 -14.37
CA VAL A 123 -1.90 0.64 -15.32
C VAL A 123 -1.10 1.11 -16.51
N ASP A 124 0.00 0.43 -16.80
CA ASP A 124 0.67 0.57 -18.06
C ASP A 124 -0.28 0.04 -19.15
N THR A 125 -1.11 0.93 -19.70
CA THR A 125 -2.01 0.64 -20.83
C THR A 125 -1.24 0.28 -22.10
N THR A 126 0.09 0.40 -22.09
CA THR A 126 0.97 0.14 -23.24
C THR A 126 1.14 -1.36 -23.56
N ARG A 127 0.48 -2.29 -22.85
CA ARG A 127 0.50 -3.73 -23.18
C ARG A 127 -0.71 -4.26 -23.95
N LEU A 128 -1.66 -3.42 -24.36
CA LEU A 128 -2.84 -3.88 -25.13
C LEU A 128 -2.78 -3.65 -26.65
N GLU A 129 -1.75 -3.00 -27.19
CA GLU A 129 -1.56 -2.89 -28.65
C GLU A 129 -0.34 -3.67 -29.12
N THR A 130 -0.53 -4.94 -29.49
CA THR A 130 0.10 -5.61 -30.65
C THR A 130 -0.26 -7.11 -30.66
N ALA A 131 -1.54 -7.42 -30.87
CA ALA A 131 -1.85 -8.63 -31.60
C ALA A 131 -1.88 -8.23 -33.08
N PRO A 132 -1.00 -8.76 -33.96
CA PRO A 132 -1.11 -8.50 -35.38
C PRO A 132 -2.45 -9.07 -35.89
N PRO A 133 -3.12 -8.41 -36.84
CA PRO A 133 -4.29 -8.98 -37.48
C PRO A 133 -3.87 -10.30 -38.12
N LEU A 134 -4.56 -11.39 -37.77
CA LEU A 134 -4.44 -12.66 -38.48
C LEU A 134 -4.83 -12.39 -39.94
N CYS A 135 -3.86 -12.53 -40.84
CA CYS A 135 -4.11 -12.66 -42.27
C CYS A 135 -4.79 -14.00 -42.57
#